data_AF-A0A0B2P935-F1
#
_entry.id   AF-A0A0B2P935-F1
#
_cell.length_a   1.000
_cell.length_b   1.000
_cell.length_c   1.000
_cell.angle_alpha   90.00
_cell.angle_beta   90.00
_cell.angle_gamma   90.00
#
_symmetry.space_group_name_H-M   'P 1'
#
loop_
_entity.id
_entity.type
_entity.pdbx_description
1 polymer ?
#
loop_
_entity_poly.entity_id
_entity_poly.type
_entity_poly.pdbx_seq_one_letter_code
_entity_poly.pdbx_strand_id
1 'polypeptide(L)'
;MGPLPFALKTLILERLPNLENVWNSNVELTFPDVKSLALCDLPKLKYDMLKPFTHLEPHALNQVSIQKLTPNIEHLILGEHELNMILSGEFQGNHLNKLKVLTLSFEYDEFLQRVPNIEKLEVCDGFFKEIFCFDSLNVDEDGLVSQLKVICWDSLPELVSIGSENSGIVPFLRNLETLQVISCLSSINLVPCTVSFSNLTYLLVQNCKSLLYLFTSSTARSLGKLKTMEIGWCDSIEEIVSSTEEGDESDENEIIFQQLNCLELEGLRKLRRFYKGSLSFPSLEEFTVFFCERMERLRENGKFVCRYSQNRQAVTSEY
;
A
#
# COMPACT_ATOMS: atom_id res chain seq x y z
N MET A 1 -18.37 1.65 36.34
CA MET A 1 -17.92 2.93 35.76
C MET A 1 -18.88 3.24 34.63
N GLY A 2 -19.47 4.43 34.59
CA GLY A 2 -20.38 4.83 33.50
C GLY A 2 -19.64 4.98 32.16
N PRO A 3 -20.36 5.26 31.06
CA PRO A 3 -19.74 5.53 29.77
C PRO A 3 -18.72 6.67 29.89
N LEU A 4 -17.66 6.60 29.09
CA LEU A 4 -16.62 7.63 29.10
C LEU A 4 -17.25 9.01 28.85
N PRO A 5 -16.75 10.06 29.52
CA PRO A 5 -17.28 11.42 29.34
C PRO A 5 -16.96 12.02 27.96
N PHE A 6 -16.34 11.24 27.06
CA PHE A 6 -15.93 11.65 25.72
C PHE A 6 -16.05 10.49 24.73
N ALA A 7 -16.28 10.83 23.46
CA ALA A 7 -16.29 9.89 22.35
C ALA A 7 -14.84 9.55 21.94
N LEU A 8 -14.36 8.36 22.30
CA LEU A 8 -13.06 7.85 21.88
C LEU A 8 -13.17 7.35 20.43
N LYS A 9 -12.42 7.94 19.49
CA LYS A 9 -12.43 7.54 18.07
C LYS A 9 -11.34 6.55 17.69
N THR A 10 -10.20 6.65 18.38
CA THR A 10 -9.00 5.86 18.10
C THR A 10 -8.52 5.23 19.40
N LEU A 11 -8.28 3.93 19.37
CA LEU A 11 -7.69 3.17 20.48
C LEU A 11 -6.41 2.50 19.99
N ILE A 12 -5.28 2.86 20.60
CA ILE A 12 -3.97 2.30 20.29
C ILE A 12 -3.45 1.58 21.53
N LEU A 13 -3.14 0.30 21.36
CA LEU A 13 -2.59 -0.56 22.40
C LEU A 13 -1.33 -1.20 21.85
N GLU A 14 -0.19 -0.72 22.34
CA GLU A 14 1.11 -1.06 21.79
C GLU A 14 2.09 -1.34 22.93
N ARG A 15 2.86 -2.42 22.84
CA ARG A 15 3.94 -2.76 23.80
C ARG A 15 3.45 -2.84 25.25
N LEU A 16 2.31 -3.50 25.46
CA LEU A 16 1.73 -3.74 26.79
C LEU A 16 1.85 -5.22 27.17
N PRO A 17 3.03 -5.68 27.64
CA PRO A 17 3.34 -7.11 27.81
C PRO A 17 2.54 -7.82 28.92
N ASN A 18 1.85 -7.04 29.77
CA ASN A 18 1.02 -7.55 30.85
C ASN A 18 -0.48 -7.28 30.62
N LEU A 19 -0.85 -6.70 29.48
CA LEU A 19 -2.25 -6.46 29.18
C LEU A 19 -2.91 -7.78 28.82
N GLU A 20 -3.72 -8.28 29.74
CA GLU A 20 -4.48 -9.51 29.52
C GLU A 20 -5.84 -9.22 28.88
N ASN A 21 -6.46 -8.07 29.22
CA ASN A 21 -7.81 -7.70 28.80
C ASN A 21 -7.92 -6.20 28.49
N VAL A 22 -8.43 -5.86 27.31
CA VAL A 22 -8.79 -4.49 26.86
C VAL A 22 -10.21 -4.09 27.31
N TRP A 23 -11.14 -5.00 27.09
CA TRP A 23 -12.55 -4.92 27.42
C TRP A 23 -12.79 -5.71 28.71
N ASN A 24 -13.23 -5.03 29.76
CA ASN A 24 -13.41 -5.68 31.04
C ASN A 24 -14.69 -6.55 30.99
N SER A 25 -14.57 -7.86 31.15
CA SER A 25 -15.70 -8.79 31.22
C SER A 25 -16.69 -8.48 32.35
N ASN A 26 -16.29 -7.68 33.35
CA ASN A 26 -17.10 -7.31 34.51
C ASN A 26 -17.46 -5.81 34.60
N VAL A 27 -17.04 -4.98 33.64
CA VAL A 27 -17.35 -3.53 33.64
C VAL A 27 -17.75 -3.09 32.24
N GLU A 28 -18.88 -2.39 32.13
CA GLU A 28 -19.47 -1.77 30.93
C GLU A 28 -18.59 -0.67 30.29
N LEU A 29 -17.26 -0.82 30.29
CA LEU A 29 -16.37 0.02 29.51
C LEU A 29 -16.48 -0.41 28.05
N THR A 30 -17.32 0.33 27.35
CA THR A 30 -17.60 0.16 25.93
C THR A 30 -17.03 1.36 25.20
N PHE A 31 -16.48 1.13 24.01
CA PHE A 31 -15.94 2.17 23.14
C PHE A 31 -16.74 2.19 21.83
N PRO A 32 -18.06 2.48 21.88
CA PRO A 32 -18.95 2.35 20.72
C PRO A 32 -18.59 3.31 19.57
N ASP A 33 -17.89 4.40 19.88
CA ASP A 33 -17.45 5.41 18.92
C ASP A 33 -16.08 5.14 18.29
N VAL A 34 -15.38 4.08 18.70
CA VAL A 34 -14.07 3.73 18.15
C VAL A 34 -14.22 3.25 16.72
N LYS A 35 -13.48 3.89 15.82
CA LYS A 35 -13.39 3.57 14.39
C LYS A 35 -12.00 3.09 13.98
N SER A 36 -10.96 3.47 14.73
CA SER A 36 -9.58 3.04 14.49
C SER A 36 -9.07 2.27 15.70
N LEU A 37 -8.60 1.05 15.48
CA LEU A 37 -8.08 0.16 16.51
C LEU A 37 -6.68 -0.31 16.10
N ALA A 38 -5.70 -0.12 16.98
CA ALA A 38 -4.36 -0.68 16.82
C ALA A 38 -4.03 -1.60 18.00
N LEU A 39 -3.65 -2.83 17.69
CA LEU A 39 -3.26 -3.87 18.65
C LEU A 39 -1.91 -4.45 18.23
N CYS A 40 -0.84 -4.10 18.94
CA CYS A 40 0.51 -4.55 18.60
C CYS A 40 1.31 -4.90 19.87
N ASP A 41 2.10 -5.97 19.81
CA ASP A 41 2.96 -6.42 20.91
C ASP A 41 2.18 -6.64 22.23
N LEU A 42 1.06 -7.39 22.17
CA LEU A 42 0.22 -7.73 23.33
C LEU A 42 0.27 -9.25 23.62
N PRO A 43 1.43 -9.82 23.98
CA PRO A 43 1.65 -11.28 24.05
C PRO A 43 0.84 -12.03 25.11
N LYS A 44 0.16 -11.32 26.02
CA LYS A 44 -0.71 -11.89 27.06
C LYS A 44 -2.18 -11.61 26.82
N LEU A 45 -2.53 -10.95 25.72
CA LEU A 45 -3.90 -10.63 25.39
C LEU A 45 -4.70 -11.93 25.24
N LYS A 46 -5.81 -12.05 25.97
CA LYS A 46 -6.61 -13.28 26.01
C LYS A 46 -7.69 -13.30 24.93
N TYR A 47 -8.07 -14.52 24.53
CA TYR A 47 -8.94 -14.83 23.39
C TYR A 47 -10.43 -14.53 23.57
N ASP A 48 -10.96 -14.57 24.80
CA ASP A 48 -12.40 -14.47 25.07
C ASP A 48 -13.00 -13.05 24.88
N MET A 49 -12.21 -12.14 24.31
CA MET A 49 -12.45 -10.70 24.22
C MET A 49 -13.36 -10.30 23.06
N LEU A 50 -13.54 -11.19 22.08
CA LEU A 50 -14.23 -10.89 20.81
C LEU A 50 -15.33 -11.90 20.49
N LYS A 51 -15.58 -12.86 21.39
CA LYS A 51 -16.83 -13.61 21.34
C LYS A 51 -17.94 -12.60 21.61
N PRO A 52 -18.95 -12.47 20.72
CA PRO A 52 -20.20 -11.86 21.13
C PRO A 52 -20.67 -12.64 22.35
N PHE A 53 -21.31 -11.98 23.31
CA PHE A 53 -21.82 -12.57 24.54
C PHE A 53 -22.74 -13.78 24.27
N THR A 54 -22.19 -14.96 24.00
CA THR A 54 -22.92 -16.16 23.54
C THR A 54 -23.11 -17.17 24.68
N HIS A 55 -22.55 -16.92 25.86
CA HIS A 55 -22.82 -17.72 27.06
C HIS A 55 -24.05 -17.26 27.86
N LEU A 56 -24.77 -16.22 27.40
CA LEU A 56 -26.10 -15.89 27.90
C LEU A 56 -27.13 -16.55 26.99
N GLU A 57 -28.00 -17.38 27.56
CA GLU A 57 -29.08 -18.07 26.86
C GLU A 57 -29.81 -17.15 25.85
N PRO A 58 -30.25 -17.68 24.70
CA PRO A 58 -30.82 -16.90 23.60
C PRO A 58 -32.25 -16.46 23.94
N HIS A 59 -32.38 -15.50 24.85
CA HIS A 59 -33.57 -14.66 24.90
C HIS A 59 -33.41 -13.53 23.88
N ALA A 60 -34.40 -13.38 23.01
CA ALA A 60 -34.44 -12.51 21.82
C ALA A 60 -34.20 -11.00 22.07
N LEU A 61 -33.87 -10.60 23.30
CA LEU A 61 -33.55 -9.23 23.70
C LEU A 61 -32.04 -8.90 23.67
N ASN A 62 -31.14 -9.89 23.55
CA ASN A 62 -29.69 -9.63 23.64
C ASN A 62 -28.97 -9.41 22.30
N GLN A 63 -29.54 -9.77 21.14
CA GLN A 63 -28.88 -9.52 19.84
C GLN A 63 -28.72 -8.02 19.54
N VAL A 64 -29.68 -7.19 19.98
CA VAL A 64 -29.65 -5.73 19.78
C VAL A 64 -28.62 -5.05 20.70
N SER A 65 -28.36 -5.62 21.88
CA SER A 65 -27.38 -5.11 22.84
C SER A 65 -25.96 -5.53 22.47
N ILE A 66 -25.77 -6.75 21.95
CA ILE A 66 -24.46 -7.26 21.53
C ILE A 66 -23.92 -6.51 20.30
N GLN A 67 -24.79 -6.15 19.34
CA GLN A 67 -24.41 -5.31 18.21
C GLN A 67 -23.99 -3.88 18.60
N LYS A 68 -24.35 -3.41 19.81
CA LYS A 68 -23.95 -2.09 20.33
C LYS A 68 -22.58 -2.09 21.01
N LEU A 69 -21.98 -3.27 21.23
CA LEU A 69 -20.82 -3.44 22.10
C LEU A 69 -19.51 -3.67 21.33
N THR A 70 -19.58 -4.10 20.07
CA THR A 70 -18.43 -4.19 19.18
C THR A 70 -18.29 -2.91 18.36
N PRO A 71 -17.18 -2.17 18.46
CA PRO A 71 -16.97 -0.97 17.65
C PRO A 71 -17.05 -1.29 16.15
N ASN A 72 -17.65 -0.38 15.38
CA ASN A 72 -17.61 -0.45 13.92
C ASN A 72 -16.24 0.04 13.45
N ILE A 73 -15.25 -0.86 13.50
CA ILE A 73 -13.87 -0.56 13.14
C ILE A 73 -13.78 -0.38 11.62
N GLU A 74 -13.32 0.80 11.20
CA GLU A 74 -13.04 1.17 9.81
C GLU A 74 -11.54 1.09 9.51
N HIS A 75 -10.67 1.24 10.53
CA HIS A 75 -9.22 1.12 10.43
C HIS A 75 -8.67 0.17 11.49
N LEU A 76 -7.92 -0.85 11.07
CA LEU A 76 -7.36 -1.87 11.94
C LEU A 76 -5.85 -1.99 11.71
N ILE A 77 -5.08 -1.95 12.80
CA ILE A 77 -3.65 -2.21 12.82
C ILE A 77 -3.40 -3.41 13.73
N LEU A 78 -2.66 -4.41 13.26
CA LEU A 78 -2.41 -5.64 14.00
C LEU A 78 -0.92 -5.97 14.02
N GLY A 79 -0.45 -6.45 15.17
CA GLY A 79 0.79 -7.21 15.30
C GLY A 79 0.58 -8.69 14.96
N GLU A 80 1.68 -9.42 14.83
CA GLU A 80 1.70 -10.83 14.38
C GLU A 80 0.87 -11.72 15.30
N HIS A 81 1.07 -11.54 16.61
CA HIS A 81 0.33 -12.27 17.63
C HIS A 81 -1.17 -12.05 17.48
N GLU A 82 -1.59 -10.79 17.34
CA GLU A 82 -3.00 -10.42 17.28
C GLU A 82 -3.67 -10.87 15.97
N LEU A 83 -2.96 -10.91 14.84
CA LEU A 83 -3.50 -11.52 13.62
C LEU A 83 -3.69 -13.03 13.78
N ASN A 84 -2.73 -13.73 14.38
CA ASN A 84 -2.83 -15.16 14.62
C ASN A 84 -4.04 -15.50 15.50
N MET A 85 -4.34 -14.66 16.50
CA MET A 85 -5.58 -14.75 17.29
C MET A 85 -6.84 -14.59 16.43
N ILE A 86 -6.78 -13.82 15.35
CA ILE A 86 -7.93 -13.66 14.44
C ILE A 86 -8.06 -14.85 13.49
N LEU A 87 -6.95 -15.31 12.92
CA LEU A 87 -6.90 -16.41 11.96
C LEU A 87 -7.31 -17.76 12.56
N SER A 88 -7.00 -18.01 13.84
CA SER A 88 -7.40 -19.21 14.59
C SER A 88 -8.93 -19.34 14.79
N GLY A 89 -9.72 -18.34 14.37
CA GLY A 89 -11.17 -18.33 14.53
C GLY A 89 -11.63 -17.89 15.93
N GLU A 90 -10.72 -17.41 16.76
CA GLU A 90 -11.01 -16.88 18.09
C GLU A 90 -11.59 -15.45 18.02
N PHE A 91 -11.43 -14.77 16.89
CA PHE A 91 -12.17 -13.56 16.52
C PHE A 91 -13.45 -13.94 15.76
N GLN A 92 -14.53 -14.24 16.49
CA GLN A 92 -15.84 -14.45 15.87
C GLN A 92 -16.58 -13.13 15.70
N GLY A 93 -16.37 -12.45 14.58
CA GLY A 93 -17.08 -11.23 14.28
C GLY A 93 -17.26 -11.00 12.80
N ASN A 94 -18.49 -11.11 12.31
CA ASN A 94 -18.96 -10.71 10.97
C ASN A 94 -18.84 -9.17 10.72
N HIS A 95 -17.95 -8.48 11.43
CA HIS A 95 -17.82 -7.02 11.46
C HIS A 95 -16.60 -6.50 10.68
N LEU A 96 -15.69 -7.38 10.23
CA LEU A 96 -14.58 -7.02 9.33
C LEU A 96 -15.06 -6.48 7.97
N ASN A 97 -16.31 -6.73 7.59
CA ASN A 97 -16.91 -6.23 6.36
C ASN A 97 -17.02 -4.69 6.31
N LYS A 98 -16.90 -3.99 7.45
CA LYS A 98 -16.89 -2.52 7.48
C LYS A 98 -15.49 -1.93 7.40
N LEU A 99 -14.46 -2.78 7.48
CA LEU A 99 -13.07 -2.35 7.45
C LEU A 99 -12.75 -1.73 6.10
N LYS A 100 -12.12 -0.56 6.13
CA LYS A 100 -11.68 0.20 4.95
C LYS A 100 -10.17 0.32 4.86
N VAL A 101 -9.50 0.37 6.00
CA VAL A 101 -8.03 0.46 6.08
C VAL A 101 -7.51 -0.67 6.94
N LEU A 102 -6.50 -1.36 6.44
CA LEU A 102 -5.82 -2.43 7.15
C LEU A 102 -4.31 -2.16 7.12
N THR A 103 -3.68 -2.17 8.29
CA THR A 103 -2.23 -2.02 8.45
C THR A 103 -1.66 -3.29 9.08
N LEU A 104 -0.65 -3.88 8.45
CA LEU A 104 -0.04 -5.14 8.85
C LEU A 104 1.49 -5.05 8.83
N SER A 105 2.17 -5.91 9.59
CA SER A 105 3.64 -5.90 9.69
C SER A 105 4.34 -7.23 9.41
N PHE A 106 3.65 -8.18 8.78
CA PHE A 106 4.11 -9.56 8.56
C PHE A 106 3.39 -10.13 7.32
N GLU A 107 3.41 -11.44 7.09
CA GLU A 107 2.82 -12.10 5.91
C GLU A 107 1.40 -12.63 6.22
N TYR A 108 0.43 -12.53 5.29
CA TYR A 108 -1.00 -12.64 5.67
C TYR A 108 -2.01 -12.98 4.56
N ASP A 109 -1.67 -13.80 3.57
CA ASP A 109 -2.56 -14.12 2.45
C ASP A 109 -3.96 -14.64 2.86
N GLU A 110 -4.03 -15.54 3.85
CA GLU A 110 -5.29 -16.08 4.36
C GLU A 110 -6.18 -15.02 5.05
N PHE A 111 -5.58 -13.94 5.57
CA PHE A 111 -6.31 -12.91 6.27
C PHE A 111 -7.05 -11.98 5.32
N LEU A 112 -6.46 -11.67 4.15
CA LEU A 112 -7.09 -10.81 3.15
C LEU A 112 -8.44 -11.36 2.68
N GLN A 113 -8.62 -12.68 2.75
CA GLN A 113 -9.90 -13.35 2.46
C GLN A 113 -11.01 -13.03 3.46
N ARG A 114 -10.65 -12.63 4.70
CA ARG A 114 -11.60 -12.27 5.76
C ARG A 114 -11.96 -10.79 5.77
N VAL A 115 -11.35 -9.96 4.93
CA VAL A 115 -11.53 -8.51 4.87
C VAL A 115 -11.89 -8.01 3.46
N PRO A 116 -13.03 -8.44 2.88
CA PRO A 116 -13.31 -8.27 1.45
C PRO A 116 -13.55 -6.81 0.99
N ASN A 117 -13.80 -5.88 1.91
CA ASN A 117 -14.22 -4.50 1.61
C ASN A 117 -13.14 -3.43 1.87
N ILE A 118 -11.89 -3.85 2.11
CA ILE A 118 -10.80 -2.88 2.34
C ILE A 118 -10.51 -2.10 1.06
N GLU A 119 -10.25 -0.80 1.24
CA GLU A 119 -9.90 0.14 0.17
C GLU A 119 -8.42 0.51 0.22
N LYS A 120 -7.81 0.42 1.41
CA LYS A 120 -6.39 0.70 1.65
C LYS A 120 -5.73 -0.42 2.43
N LEU A 121 -4.59 -0.88 1.92
CA LEU A 121 -3.67 -1.80 2.59
C LEU A 121 -2.34 -1.10 2.85
N GLU A 122 -1.93 -1.08 4.10
CA GLU A 122 -0.62 -0.59 4.54
C GLU A 122 0.19 -1.76 5.07
N VAL A 123 1.45 -1.84 4.67
CA VAL A 123 2.35 -2.92 5.06
C VAL A 123 3.65 -2.31 5.52
N CYS A 124 3.96 -2.46 6.79
CA CYS A 124 5.07 -1.77 7.45
C CYS A 124 6.01 -2.79 8.10
N ASP A 125 7.32 -2.56 8.06
CA ASP A 125 8.32 -3.29 8.88
C ASP A 125 8.36 -4.82 8.70
N GLY A 126 7.95 -5.33 7.53
CA GLY A 126 7.94 -6.75 7.20
C GLY A 126 9.25 -7.26 6.56
N PHE A 127 9.61 -8.51 6.87
CA PHE A 127 10.82 -9.20 6.36
C PHE A 127 10.52 -10.27 5.29
N PHE A 128 9.42 -10.13 4.56
CA PHE A 128 9.03 -11.07 3.50
C PHE A 128 9.56 -10.63 2.13
N LYS A 129 9.69 -11.60 1.21
CA LYS A 129 10.22 -11.38 -0.14
C LYS A 129 9.16 -11.06 -1.17
N GLU A 130 7.94 -11.52 -0.97
CA GLU A 130 6.78 -11.26 -1.81
C GLU A 130 5.64 -10.83 -0.89
N ILE A 131 4.81 -9.89 -1.33
CA ILE A 131 3.66 -9.42 -0.51
C ILE A 131 2.47 -10.33 -0.68
N PHE A 132 2.31 -10.90 -1.88
CA PHE A 132 1.16 -11.70 -2.23
C PHE A 132 1.59 -13.02 -2.86
N CYS A 133 1.38 -14.12 -2.15
CA CYS A 133 1.71 -15.49 -2.56
C CYS A 133 0.42 -16.31 -2.81
N PHE A 134 -0.55 -15.76 -3.56
CA PHE A 134 -1.78 -16.48 -3.87
C PHE A 134 -1.51 -17.74 -4.69
N ASP A 135 -1.64 -18.92 -4.07
CA ASP A 135 -1.79 -20.18 -4.79
C ASP A 135 -3.05 -20.10 -5.66
N SER A 136 -2.87 -20.10 -6.98
CA SER A 136 -3.87 -19.85 -8.03
C SER A 136 -4.99 -20.89 -8.13
N LEU A 137 -5.22 -21.71 -7.10
CA LEU A 137 -6.06 -22.89 -7.19
C LEU A 137 -7.44 -22.76 -6.53
N ASN A 138 -7.74 -21.71 -5.76
CA ASN A 138 -9.05 -21.57 -5.08
C ASN A 138 -9.51 -20.12 -4.84
N VAL A 139 -9.04 -19.15 -5.63
CA VAL A 139 -9.57 -17.79 -5.53
C VAL A 139 -10.77 -17.68 -6.47
N ASP A 140 -11.99 -17.75 -5.90
CA ASP A 140 -13.18 -17.28 -6.60
C ASP A 140 -12.90 -15.84 -7.06
N GLU A 141 -12.86 -15.61 -8.37
CA GLU A 141 -12.54 -14.32 -9.00
C GLU A 141 -13.42 -13.16 -8.47
N ASP A 142 -14.54 -13.48 -7.84
CA ASP A 142 -15.52 -12.54 -7.30
C ASP A 142 -15.31 -12.14 -5.83
N GLY A 143 -14.48 -12.87 -5.06
CA GLY A 143 -14.53 -12.83 -3.58
C GLY A 143 -13.44 -11.99 -2.88
N LEU A 144 -12.29 -11.76 -3.49
CA LEU A 144 -11.16 -11.09 -2.84
C LEU A 144 -11.06 -9.63 -3.28
N VAL A 145 -11.12 -8.73 -2.31
CA VAL A 145 -10.75 -7.30 -2.30
C VAL A 145 -10.83 -6.55 -3.64
N SER A 146 -11.96 -6.62 -4.34
CA SER A 146 -12.19 -5.86 -5.56
C SER A 146 -12.18 -4.33 -5.34
N GLN A 147 -12.28 -3.89 -4.09
CA GLN A 147 -12.31 -2.49 -3.68
C GLN A 147 -10.94 -1.89 -3.36
N LEU A 148 -9.85 -2.67 -3.37
CA LEU A 148 -8.52 -2.16 -3.03
C LEU A 148 -8.07 -1.11 -4.06
N LYS A 149 -7.84 0.11 -3.58
CA LYS A 149 -7.44 1.26 -4.41
C LYS A 149 -6.08 1.80 -4.01
N VAL A 150 -5.69 1.60 -2.75
CA VAL A 150 -4.48 2.19 -2.19
C VAL A 150 -3.62 1.11 -1.56
N ILE A 151 -2.36 1.06 -1.96
CA ILE A 151 -1.35 0.24 -1.32
C ILE A 151 -0.20 1.14 -0.89
N CYS A 152 0.23 0.97 0.36
CA CYS A 152 1.40 1.62 0.92
C CYS A 152 2.32 0.58 1.53
N TRP A 153 3.55 0.55 1.05
CA TRP A 153 4.63 -0.27 1.60
C TRP A 153 5.66 0.64 2.24
N ASP A 154 5.98 0.36 3.49
CA ASP A 154 7.00 1.09 4.21
C ASP A 154 7.98 0.11 4.86
N SER A 155 9.27 0.35 4.68
CA SER A 155 10.32 -0.32 5.43
C SER A 155 10.29 -1.86 5.27
N LEU A 156 10.18 -2.30 4.01
CA LEU A 156 10.24 -3.71 3.62
C LEU A 156 11.63 -4.03 3.02
N PRO A 157 12.63 -4.42 3.83
CA PRO A 157 14.00 -4.58 3.36
C PRO A 157 14.21 -5.77 2.41
N GLU A 158 13.45 -6.85 2.61
CA GLU A 158 13.59 -8.11 1.85
C GLU A 158 12.68 -8.21 0.62
N LEU A 159 11.83 -7.21 0.36
CA LEU A 159 10.80 -7.27 -0.68
C LEU A 159 11.36 -7.29 -2.10
N VAL A 160 11.39 -8.45 -2.75
CA VAL A 160 11.91 -8.59 -4.12
C VAL A 160 10.82 -8.38 -5.17
N SER A 161 9.59 -8.81 -4.90
CA SER A 161 8.49 -8.77 -5.88
C SER A 161 7.16 -8.46 -5.20
N ILE A 162 6.21 -7.92 -5.97
CA ILE A 162 4.83 -7.72 -5.48
C ILE A 162 4.09 -9.07 -5.44
N GLY A 163 4.35 -9.93 -6.42
CA GLY A 163 3.81 -11.28 -6.56
C GLY A 163 4.35 -11.91 -7.83
N SER A 164 4.11 -13.20 -8.02
CA SER A 164 4.51 -13.93 -9.23
C SER A 164 3.50 -13.78 -10.37
N GLU A 165 3.93 -13.98 -11.62
CA GLU A 165 3.06 -13.94 -12.83
C GLU A 165 1.87 -14.91 -12.76
N ASN A 166 1.96 -15.95 -11.92
CA ASN A 166 0.93 -16.96 -11.71
C ASN A 166 0.04 -16.66 -10.49
N SER A 167 0.34 -15.61 -9.72
CA SER A 167 -0.45 -15.27 -8.54
C SER A 167 -1.78 -14.63 -8.96
N GLY A 168 -2.86 -14.98 -8.24
CA GLY A 168 -4.20 -14.40 -8.43
C GLY A 168 -4.31 -12.89 -8.13
N ILE A 169 -3.17 -12.18 -8.04
CA ILE A 169 -3.08 -10.74 -7.74
C ILE A 169 -3.48 -9.83 -8.89
N VAL A 170 -3.35 -10.36 -10.11
CA VAL A 170 -3.50 -9.60 -11.35
C VAL A 170 -4.77 -8.71 -11.39
N PRO A 171 -5.96 -9.20 -10.98
CA PRO A 171 -7.16 -8.36 -10.90
C PRO A 171 -7.04 -7.19 -9.92
N PHE A 172 -6.31 -7.36 -8.81
CA PHE A 172 -6.14 -6.31 -7.78
C PHE A 172 -5.28 -5.16 -8.27
N LEU A 173 -4.17 -5.46 -8.98
CA LEU A 173 -3.28 -4.43 -9.52
C LEU A 173 -3.98 -3.54 -10.55
N ARG A 174 -5.00 -4.07 -11.25
CA ARG A 174 -5.81 -3.29 -12.19
C ARG A 174 -6.66 -2.22 -11.49
N ASN A 175 -7.16 -2.46 -10.28
CA ASN A 175 -8.01 -1.52 -9.55
C ASN A 175 -7.22 -0.49 -8.75
N LEU A 176 -5.92 -0.70 -8.61
CA LEU A 176 -5.05 0.17 -7.83
C LEU A 176 -5.00 1.59 -8.43
N GLU A 177 -5.34 2.58 -7.61
CA GLU A 177 -5.32 4.00 -7.96
C GLU A 177 -4.08 4.71 -7.39
N THR A 178 -3.55 4.20 -6.28
CA THR A 178 -2.41 4.77 -5.53
C THR A 178 -1.44 3.68 -5.09
N LEU A 179 -0.17 3.85 -5.42
CA LEU A 179 0.93 2.99 -4.96
C LEU A 179 1.99 3.86 -4.28
N GLN A 180 2.34 3.52 -3.05
CA GLN A 180 3.42 4.15 -2.30
C GLN A 180 4.42 3.09 -1.87
N VAL A 181 5.70 3.29 -2.21
CA VAL A 181 6.80 2.39 -1.85
C VAL A 181 7.88 3.21 -1.15
N ILE A 182 8.05 2.98 0.14
CA ILE A 182 8.84 3.83 1.03
C ILE A 182 9.88 2.96 1.74
N SER A 183 11.14 3.38 1.73
CA SER A 183 12.23 2.74 2.48
C SER A 183 12.42 1.24 2.22
N CYS A 184 12.04 0.74 1.05
CA CYS A 184 12.27 -0.65 0.67
C CYS A 184 13.67 -0.84 0.09
N LEU A 185 14.44 -1.80 0.62
CA LEU A 185 15.88 -1.95 0.34
C LEU A 185 16.22 -3.00 -0.72
N SER A 186 15.21 -3.65 -1.29
CA SER A 186 15.40 -4.68 -2.31
C SER A 186 15.30 -4.12 -3.72
N SER A 187 15.82 -4.88 -4.68
CA SER A 187 15.54 -4.69 -6.11
C SER A 187 14.08 -5.06 -6.37
N ILE A 188 13.14 -4.20 -5.94
CA ILE A 188 11.73 -4.39 -6.24
C ILE A 188 11.60 -4.32 -7.76
N ASN A 189 11.38 -5.47 -8.38
CA ASN A 189 10.79 -5.46 -9.70
C ASN A 189 9.30 -5.24 -9.46
N LEU A 190 8.79 -4.04 -9.77
CA LEU A 190 7.37 -3.87 -10.02
C LEU A 190 7.09 -4.79 -11.20
N VAL A 191 6.57 -5.98 -10.88
CA VAL A 191 6.56 -7.24 -11.66
C VAL A 191 6.57 -7.02 -13.18
N PRO A 192 7.32 -7.82 -13.96
CA PRO A 192 7.20 -7.87 -15.42
C PRO A 192 5.86 -8.52 -15.80
N CYS A 193 4.74 -7.90 -15.44
CA CYS A 193 3.43 -8.40 -15.76
C CYS A 193 2.94 -7.68 -17.01
N THR A 194 2.54 -8.48 -17.99
CA THR A 194 1.60 -8.11 -19.07
C THR A 194 0.26 -7.54 -18.56
N VAL A 195 0.09 -7.40 -17.23
CA VAL A 195 -1.15 -7.04 -16.57
C VAL A 195 -0.98 -5.85 -15.65
N SER A 196 -1.82 -4.86 -15.95
CA SER A 196 -1.56 -3.43 -15.92
C SER A 196 -1.87 -2.73 -14.59
N PHE A 197 -1.06 -1.73 -14.24
CA PHE A 197 -1.45 -0.62 -13.35
C PHE A 197 -2.35 0.41 -14.09
N SER A 198 -3.37 -0.07 -14.81
CA SER A 198 -4.12 0.77 -15.77
C SER A 198 -5.03 1.80 -15.13
N ASN A 199 -5.36 1.66 -13.85
CA ASN A 199 -6.08 2.68 -13.07
C ASN A 199 -5.17 3.50 -12.15
N LEU A 200 -3.86 3.27 -12.16
CA LEU A 200 -2.94 3.98 -11.27
C LEU A 200 -2.90 5.45 -11.66
N THR A 201 -3.14 6.31 -10.67
CA THR A 201 -3.17 7.78 -10.83
C THR A 201 -2.07 8.47 -10.03
N TYR A 202 -1.63 7.88 -8.92
CA TYR A 202 -0.56 8.40 -8.08
C TYR A 202 0.47 7.32 -7.77
N LEU A 203 1.74 7.66 -7.96
CA LEU A 203 2.88 6.84 -7.59
C LEU A 203 3.85 7.66 -6.74
N LEU A 204 4.22 7.12 -5.59
CA LEU A 204 5.31 7.61 -4.75
C LEU A 204 6.34 6.51 -4.53
N VAL A 205 7.61 6.79 -4.82
CA VAL A 205 8.73 5.90 -4.51
C VAL A 205 9.80 6.69 -3.76
N GLN A 206 9.99 6.39 -2.48
CA GLN A 206 10.84 7.19 -1.59
C GLN A 206 11.88 6.31 -0.89
N ASN A 207 13.13 6.78 -0.80
CA ASN A 207 14.18 6.18 0.02
C ASN A 207 14.50 4.70 -0.30
N CYS A 208 14.24 4.25 -1.54
CA CYS A 208 14.51 2.89 -2.01
C CYS A 208 15.93 2.77 -2.58
N LYS A 209 16.92 2.58 -1.71
CA LYS A 209 18.35 2.78 -2.05
C LYS A 209 18.98 1.73 -2.94
N SER A 210 18.38 0.55 -3.08
CA SER A 210 18.90 -0.54 -3.93
C SER A 210 18.15 -0.69 -5.26
N LEU A 211 17.09 0.10 -5.46
CA LEU A 211 16.28 0.04 -6.68
C LEU A 211 17.10 0.53 -7.88
N LEU A 212 17.20 -0.29 -8.93
CA LEU A 212 17.98 0.03 -10.14
C LEU A 212 17.15 0.74 -11.22
N TYR A 213 15.89 0.37 -11.33
CA TYR A 213 14.85 0.94 -12.19
C TYR A 213 13.48 0.72 -11.53
N LEU A 214 12.47 1.49 -11.94
CA LEU A 214 11.10 1.32 -11.40
C LEU A 214 10.28 0.36 -12.26
N PHE A 215 10.32 0.55 -13.57
CA PHE A 215 9.43 -0.13 -14.50
C PHE A 215 10.21 -0.79 -15.63
N THR A 216 9.66 -1.84 -16.21
CA THR A 216 9.99 -2.24 -17.58
C THR A 216 9.23 -1.35 -18.57
N SER A 217 9.64 -1.38 -19.85
CA SER A 217 8.92 -0.70 -20.94
C SER A 217 7.45 -1.11 -21.01
N SER A 218 7.16 -2.41 -20.86
CA SER A 218 5.82 -2.99 -20.88
C SER A 218 4.93 -2.42 -19.76
N THR A 219 5.44 -2.39 -18.52
CA THR A 219 4.72 -1.82 -17.38
C THR A 219 4.49 -0.32 -17.55
N ALA A 220 5.50 0.42 -18.03
CA ALA A 220 5.40 1.85 -18.26
C ALA A 220 4.30 2.21 -19.30
N ARG A 221 4.13 1.41 -20.36
CA ARG A 221 3.02 1.60 -21.33
C ARG A 221 1.64 1.43 -20.71
N SER A 222 1.53 0.69 -19.62
CA SER A 222 0.25 0.46 -18.94
C SER A 222 -0.21 1.64 -18.08
N LEU A 223 0.69 2.60 -17.78
CA LEU A 223 0.47 3.73 -16.87
C LEU A 223 -0.24 4.93 -17.54
N GLY A 224 -1.17 4.66 -18.48
CA GLY A 224 -1.83 5.70 -19.27
C GLY A 224 -2.74 6.66 -18.48
N LYS A 225 -3.11 6.33 -17.23
CA LYS A 225 -3.90 7.17 -16.33
C LYS A 225 -3.09 7.82 -15.20
N LEU A 226 -1.77 7.58 -15.17
CA LEU A 226 -0.91 8.14 -14.13
C LEU A 226 -0.90 9.66 -14.24
N LYS A 227 -1.21 10.35 -13.13
CA LYS A 227 -1.30 11.81 -13.04
C LYS A 227 -0.12 12.43 -12.31
N THR A 228 0.36 11.74 -11.28
CA THR A 228 1.46 12.21 -10.45
C THR A 228 2.46 11.08 -10.23
N MET A 229 3.73 11.38 -10.47
CA MET A 229 4.86 10.49 -10.23
C MET A 229 5.90 11.24 -9.39
N GLU A 230 6.13 10.76 -8.18
CA GLU A 230 7.10 11.32 -7.23
C GLU A 230 8.15 10.25 -6.89
N ILE A 231 9.42 10.53 -7.19
CA ILE A 231 10.54 9.62 -6.95
C ILE A 231 11.63 10.37 -6.20
N GLY A 232 11.89 9.97 -4.96
CA GLY A 232 12.81 10.68 -4.07
C GLY A 232 13.82 9.79 -3.36
N TRP A 233 15.08 10.23 -3.30
CA TRP A 233 16.16 9.64 -2.50
C TRP A 233 16.44 8.16 -2.78
N CYS A 234 16.24 7.74 -4.03
CA CYS A 234 16.53 6.39 -4.53
C CYS A 234 17.89 6.38 -5.26
N ASP A 235 18.98 6.34 -4.49
CA ASP A 235 20.35 6.59 -4.96
C ASP A 235 20.86 5.64 -6.06
N SER A 236 20.32 4.43 -6.16
CA SER A 236 20.81 3.41 -7.11
C SER A 236 20.14 3.42 -8.48
N ILE A 237 19.08 4.20 -8.67
CA ILE A 237 18.36 4.26 -9.94
C ILE A 237 19.28 4.86 -11.01
N GLU A 238 19.53 4.12 -12.09
CA GLU A 238 20.28 4.62 -13.26
C GLU A 238 19.33 5.08 -14.37
N GLU A 239 18.19 4.41 -14.50
CA GLU A 239 17.08 4.74 -15.38
C GLU A 239 15.74 4.44 -14.71
N ILE A 240 14.69 5.23 -14.99
CA ILE A 240 13.37 5.02 -14.37
C ILE A 240 12.66 3.86 -15.05
N VAL A 241 12.77 3.76 -16.38
CA VAL A 241 12.25 2.66 -17.19
C VAL A 241 13.42 1.86 -17.75
N SER A 242 13.44 0.56 -17.48
CA SER A 242 14.43 -0.39 -17.99
C SER A 242 14.11 -0.87 -19.41
N SER A 243 15.16 -1.06 -20.22
CA SER A 243 15.08 -1.67 -21.54
C SER A 243 15.50 -3.15 -21.56
N THR A 244 15.58 -3.85 -20.42
CA THR A 244 16.19 -5.18 -20.30
C THR A 244 15.28 -6.38 -20.60
N GLU A 245 14.10 -6.20 -21.19
CA GLU A 245 13.28 -7.36 -21.58
C GLU A 245 13.90 -8.05 -22.81
N GLU A 246 14.47 -9.24 -22.61
CA GLU A 246 14.89 -10.15 -23.68
C GLU A 246 13.65 -10.62 -24.45
N GLY A 247 13.30 -9.92 -25.53
CA GLY A 247 12.17 -10.29 -26.39
C GLY A 247 11.30 -9.12 -26.86
N ASP A 248 11.47 -7.93 -26.28
CA ASP A 248 10.81 -6.72 -26.78
C ASP A 248 11.68 -6.12 -27.89
N GLU A 249 11.62 -6.70 -29.09
CA GLU A 249 12.21 -6.13 -30.32
C GLU A 249 11.55 -4.79 -30.72
N SER A 250 10.66 -4.22 -29.88
CA SER A 250 10.01 -2.93 -30.09
C SER A 250 10.66 -1.79 -29.30
N ASP A 251 11.99 -1.69 -29.37
CA ASP A 251 12.76 -0.45 -29.10
C ASP A 251 12.26 0.76 -29.96
N GLU A 252 11.30 0.53 -30.88
CA GLU A 252 10.70 1.49 -31.80
C GLU A 252 9.43 2.19 -31.27
N ASN A 253 8.72 1.64 -30.28
CA ASN A 253 7.44 2.20 -29.86
C ASN A 253 7.62 3.22 -28.72
N GLU A 254 7.22 4.47 -28.95
CA GLU A 254 7.19 5.54 -27.94
C GLU A 254 6.35 5.15 -26.71
N ILE A 255 6.82 5.46 -25.49
CA ILE A 255 6.01 5.37 -24.27
C ILE A 255 5.36 6.72 -24.02
N ILE A 256 4.04 6.73 -23.92
CA ILE A 256 3.24 7.94 -23.77
C ILE A 256 2.57 7.95 -22.40
N PHE A 257 2.96 8.89 -21.54
CA PHE A 257 2.30 9.14 -20.27
C PHE A 257 1.18 10.17 -20.46
N GLN A 258 0.06 9.70 -21.00
CA GLN A 258 -1.01 10.56 -21.53
C GLN A 258 -1.58 11.58 -20.52
N GLN A 259 -1.67 11.22 -19.24
CA GLN A 259 -2.32 12.02 -18.19
C GLN A 259 -1.35 12.52 -17.11
N LEU A 260 -0.04 12.34 -17.30
CA LEU A 260 0.93 12.73 -16.27
C LEU A 260 1.04 14.24 -16.25
N ASN A 261 0.58 14.84 -15.16
CA ASN A 261 0.54 16.29 -14.94
C ASN A 261 1.71 16.75 -14.07
N CYS A 262 2.14 15.91 -13.12
CA CYS A 262 3.23 16.21 -12.19
C CYS A 262 4.27 15.09 -12.19
N LEU A 263 5.52 15.45 -12.46
CA LEU A 263 6.68 14.58 -12.34
C LEU A 263 7.72 15.24 -11.43
N GLU A 264 8.02 14.59 -10.30
CA GLU A 264 9.03 15.04 -9.36
C GLU A 264 10.13 13.99 -9.18
N LEU A 265 11.37 14.42 -9.38
CA LEU A 265 12.57 13.62 -9.20
C LEU A 265 13.48 14.33 -8.18
N GLU A 266 13.66 13.74 -7.00
CA GLU A 266 14.49 14.30 -5.93
C GLU A 266 15.61 13.32 -5.53
N GLY A 267 16.86 13.79 -5.43
CA GLY A 267 17.93 13.01 -4.81
C GLY A 267 18.32 11.73 -5.55
N LEU A 268 18.10 11.64 -6.87
CA LEU A 268 18.42 10.46 -7.68
C LEU A 268 19.86 10.53 -8.20
N ARG A 269 20.82 10.24 -7.31
CA ARG A 269 22.26 10.51 -7.54
C ARG A 269 22.90 9.76 -8.70
N LYS A 270 22.41 8.56 -9.03
CA LYS A 270 22.91 7.76 -10.17
C LYS A 270 22.09 7.91 -11.45
N LEU A 271 20.94 8.59 -11.40
CA LEU A 271 20.02 8.69 -12.54
C LEU A 271 20.73 9.37 -13.71
N ARG A 272 20.82 8.68 -14.84
CA ARG A 272 21.42 9.21 -16.08
C ARG A 272 20.37 9.64 -17.09
N ARG A 273 19.26 8.92 -17.18
CA ARG A 273 18.17 9.19 -18.14
C ARG A 273 16.87 8.60 -17.62
N PHE A 274 15.73 9.05 -18.15
CA PHE A 274 14.44 8.47 -17.75
C PHE A 274 14.23 7.09 -18.40
N TYR A 275 14.48 6.99 -19.71
CA TYR A 275 14.36 5.78 -20.51
C TYR A 275 15.36 5.85 -21.68
N LYS A 276 15.81 4.71 -22.18
CA LYS A 276 16.68 4.62 -23.37
C LYS A 276 15.95 4.88 -24.69
N GLY A 277 14.66 4.53 -24.76
CA GLY A 277 13.81 4.74 -25.94
C GLY A 277 13.11 6.11 -25.96
N SER A 278 12.04 6.23 -26.74
CA SER A 278 11.26 7.47 -26.87
C SER A 278 10.19 7.61 -25.79
N LEU A 279 10.02 8.81 -25.25
CA LEU A 279 9.02 9.18 -24.24
C LEU A 279 8.25 10.43 -24.67
N SER A 280 6.99 10.53 -24.26
CA SER A 280 6.25 11.81 -24.28
C SER A 280 5.32 11.98 -23.08
N PHE A 281 5.24 13.23 -22.61
CA PHE A 281 4.35 13.65 -21.52
C PHE A 281 3.37 14.75 -22.00
N PRO A 282 2.35 14.42 -22.83
CA PRO A 282 1.51 15.43 -23.48
C PRO A 282 0.68 16.32 -22.53
N SER A 283 0.48 15.90 -21.29
CA SER A 283 -0.29 16.65 -20.27
C SER A 283 0.56 17.21 -19.13
N LEU A 284 1.90 17.16 -19.22
CA LEU A 284 2.78 17.53 -18.11
C LEU A 284 2.76 19.04 -17.89
N GLU A 285 2.37 19.44 -16.68
CA GLU A 285 2.28 20.84 -16.26
C GLU A 285 3.44 21.20 -15.32
N GLU A 286 3.83 20.26 -14.45
CA GLU A 286 4.86 20.44 -13.45
C GLU A 286 5.95 19.38 -13.61
N PHE A 287 7.18 19.82 -13.88
CA PHE A 287 8.35 18.97 -13.91
C PHE A 287 9.44 19.53 -13.01
N THR A 288 9.78 18.76 -11.98
CA THR A 288 10.70 19.19 -10.94
C THR A 288 11.84 18.20 -10.78
N VAL A 289 13.07 18.72 -10.76
CA VAL A 289 14.28 17.91 -10.59
C VAL A 289 15.18 18.58 -9.55
N PHE A 290 15.42 17.88 -8.44
CA PHE A 290 16.29 18.31 -7.36
C PHE A 290 17.37 17.25 -7.10
N PHE A 291 18.62 17.66 -6.89
CA PHE A 291 19.71 16.76 -6.47
C PHE A 291 19.96 15.52 -7.36
N CYS A 292 19.62 15.60 -8.67
CA CYS A 292 19.88 14.55 -9.68
C CYS A 292 21.09 14.93 -10.56
N GLU A 293 22.29 14.90 -9.98
CA GLU A 293 23.50 15.49 -10.58
C GLU A 293 23.98 14.83 -11.89
N ARG A 294 23.63 13.56 -12.11
CA ARG A 294 24.08 12.78 -13.27
C ARG A 294 23.09 12.74 -14.43
N MET A 295 21.93 13.36 -14.27
CA MET A 295 20.85 13.25 -15.24
C MET A 295 21.21 14.01 -16.52
N GLU A 296 21.28 13.28 -17.64
CA GLU A 296 21.39 13.82 -18.99
C GLU A 296 20.09 14.54 -19.35
N ARG A 297 20.16 15.57 -20.21
CA ARG A 297 18.97 16.33 -20.62
C ARG A 297 17.92 15.40 -21.23
N LEU A 298 16.67 15.49 -20.74
CA LEU A 298 15.53 14.91 -21.44
C LEU A 298 15.42 15.54 -22.83
N ARG A 299 15.35 14.71 -23.88
CA ARG A 299 15.03 15.18 -25.23
C ARG A 299 13.52 15.19 -25.36
N GLU A 300 12.90 16.36 -25.23
CA GLU A 300 11.47 16.53 -25.48
C GLU A 300 11.16 17.68 -26.43
N ASN A 301 10.04 17.54 -27.14
CA ASN A 301 9.41 18.56 -27.96
C ASN A 301 8.24 19.19 -27.16
N GLY A 302 8.50 20.17 -26.30
CA GLY A 302 7.41 20.80 -25.51
C GLY A 302 7.87 21.95 -24.60
N LYS A 303 6.93 22.82 -24.22
CA LYS A 303 7.11 23.92 -23.25
C LYS A 303 6.73 23.42 -21.85
N PHE A 304 7.70 22.95 -21.07
CA PHE A 304 7.48 22.58 -19.67
C PHE A 304 8.11 23.60 -18.73
N VAL A 305 7.50 23.81 -17.57
CA VAL A 305 8.14 24.58 -16.49
C VAL A 305 9.09 23.64 -15.76
N CYS A 306 10.34 23.57 -16.20
CA CYS A 306 11.38 22.80 -15.52
C CYS A 306 11.95 23.65 -14.38
N ARG A 307 11.64 23.27 -13.13
CA ARG A 307 12.29 23.86 -11.95
C ARG A 307 13.53 23.04 -11.62
N TYR A 308 14.64 23.36 -12.27
CA TYR A 308 15.94 22.82 -11.88
C TYR A 308 16.47 23.63 -10.70
N SER A 309 16.67 23.01 -9.54
CA SER A 309 17.27 23.70 -8.40
C SER A 309 18.28 22.82 -7.69
N GLN A 310 19.52 23.32 -7.58
CA GLN A 310 20.54 22.72 -6.73
C GLN A 310 20.38 23.15 -5.26
N ASN A 311 19.49 24.11 -4.97
CA ASN A 311 19.21 24.67 -3.65
C ASN A 311 17.81 25.29 -3.66
N ARG A 312 16.80 24.73 -2.96
CA ARG A 312 15.41 25.20 -2.64
C ARG A 312 14.96 26.64 -3.04
N GLN A 313 15.31 27.10 -4.23
CA GLN A 313 14.98 28.39 -4.80
C GLN A 313 14.54 28.09 -6.22
N ALA A 314 13.31 28.51 -6.53
CA ALA A 314 12.69 28.30 -7.81
C ALA A 314 13.55 28.94 -8.91
N VAL A 315 14.08 28.12 -9.81
CA VAL A 315 14.58 28.60 -11.09
C VAL A 315 13.42 28.42 -12.06
N THR A 316 12.82 29.52 -12.48
CA THR A 316 11.93 29.57 -13.63
C THR A 316 12.79 29.44 -14.89
N SER A 317 12.62 28.37 -15.67
CA SER A 317 13.12 28.36 -17.04
C SER A 317 12.18 29.21 -17.91
N GLU A 318 12.64 30.41 -18.28
CA GLU A 318 12.03 31.21 -19.33
C GLU A 318 12.56 30.77 -20.71
N TYR A 319 11.61 30.47 -21.61
CA TYR A 319 11.67 30.27 -23.07
C TYR A 319 12.31 28.99 -23.65
#